data_AF-A0A815Z0I6-F1
#
_entry.id   AF-A0A815Z0I6-F1
#
_cell.length_a   1.000
_cell.length_b   1.000
_cell.length_c   1.000
_cell.angle_alpha   90.00
_cell.angle_beta   90.00
_cell.angle_gamma   90.00
#
_symmetry.space_group_name_H-M   'P 1'
#
loop_
_entity.id
_entity.type
_entity.pdbx_description
1 polymer ?
#
loop_
_entity_poly.entity_id
_entity_poly.type
_entity_poly.pdbx_seq_one_letter_code
_entity_poly.pdbx_strand_id
1 'polypeptide(L)'
;MPSAPKRPKPNSPRSQDNQRVICSCQNTVNDDANALCCDRCNKWFHIGCVNVSIPAYKAYQTLADEKQYSNWFCPSCEPAARADLPPPQCLQMLAARIDKIEHQLIGISDLQQLITSRLNELVETTERDKRNKNIVVKNIFPVALNSNRPPIIGVSFNDLCIRSSILSKASALKKSSDVSVRSVFIGKHLTKLQSQSAYETRQQRKIQQNNHQQQSANNQQHLQQQSENNHQQQPDNNQQQSGNIQHHPQQQSAQSYPDSPASFVQQKSVPDRSSRRLSRNNNIIKQNQDQNSSSQRNRGASLSAGGYH
;
A
#
# COMPACT_ATOMS: atom_id res chain seq x y z
N MET A 1 39.43 -31.74 11.27
CA MET A 1 38.62 -31.39 12.46
C MET A 1 38.17 -32.69 13.11
N PRO A 2 38.76 -33.09 14.26
CA PRO A 2 38.35 -34.32 14.93
C PRO A 2 36.89 -34.18 15.38
N SER A 3 36.05 -35.14 14.98
CA SER A 3 34.65 -35.20 15.35
C SER A 3 34.52 -35.36 16.87
N ALA A 4 33.73 -34.49 17.51
CA ALA A 4 33.47 -34.58 18.94
C ALA A 4 32.93 -35.97 19.31
N PRO A 5 33.41 -36.60 20.40
CA PRO A 5 32.90 -37.89 20.84
C PRO A 5 31.41 -37.77 21.11
N LYS A 6 30.62 -38.62 20.44
CA LYS A 6 29.18 -38.75 20.73
C LYS A 6 29.06 -39.16 22.19
N ARG A 7 28.49 -38.30 23.05
CA ARG A 7 28.13 -38.70 24.42
C ARG A 7 27.27 -39.96 24.33
N PRO A 8 27.53 -40.99 25.17
CA PRO A 8 26.59 -42.08 25.31
C PRO A 8 25.23 -41.46 25.63
N LYS A 9 24.18 -41.86 24.89
CA LYS A 9 22.82 -41.50 25.27
C LYS A 9 22.68 -41.89 26.74
N PRO A 10 22.23 -41.00 27.65
CA PRO A 10 21.93 -41.43 29.01
C PRO A 10 21.01 -42.64 28.86
N ASN A 11 21.47 -43.78 29.36
CA ASN A 11 20.80 -45.05 29.19
C ASN A 11 19.37 -44.85 29.71
N SER A 12 18.41 -44.72 28.78
CA SER A 12 17.02 -44.92 29.12
C SER A 12 16.97 -46.33 29.71
N PRO A 13 16.39 -46.54 30.89
CA PRO A 13 16.47 -47.80 31.66
C PRO A 13 15.74 -48.98 30.98
N ARG A 14 15.47 -48.91 29.67
CA ARG A 14 14.54 -49.81 28.99
C ARG A 14 15.12 -51.14 28.50
N SER A 15 16.41 -51.42 28.60
CA SER A 15 16.91 -52.67 27.99
C SER A 15 18.20 -53.18 28.64
N GLN A 16 18.03 -54.15 29.57
CA GLN A 16 18.78 -55.41 29.68
C GLN A 16 19.38 -55.79 31.04
N ASP A 17 19.32 -54.95 32.06
CA ASP A 17 19.45 -55.41 33.45
C ASP A 17 18.49 -54.60 34.33
N ASN A 18 17.59 -55.29 35.05
CA ASN A 18 16.59 -54.69 35.96
C ASN A 18 17.25 -54.10 37.22
N GLN A 19 18.33 -53.35 37.06
CA GLN A 19 19.00 -52.68 38.15
C GLN A 19 18.14 -51.48 38.54
N ARG A 20 17.30 -51.67 39.57
CA ARG A 20 16.49 -50.61 40.15
C ARG A 20 17.41 -49.46 40.55
N VAL A 21 17.15 -48.28 40.00
CA VAL A 21 17.91 -47.09 40.32
C VAL A 21 17.40 -46.54 41.65
N ILE A 22 18.29 -46.41 42.64
CA ILE A 22 17.93 -46.02 44.00
C ILE A 22 18.38 -44.57 44.25
N CYS A 23 17.45 -43.74 44.73
CA CYS A 23 17.71 -42.36 45.16
C CYS A 23 18.43 -42.32 46.52
N SER A 24 18.99 -41.17 46.90
CA SER A 24 19.52 -40.92 48.25
C SER A 24 18.52 -41.19 49.39
N CYS A 25 17.21 -41.08 49.14
CA CYS A 25 16.17 -41.43 50.10
C CYS A 25 15.90 -42.94 50.22
N GLN A 26 16.73 -43.77 49.59
CA GLN A 26 16.61 -45.24 49.52
C GLN A 26 15.37 -45.76 48.78
N ASN A 27 14.52 -44.88 48.28
CA ASN A 27 13.40 -45.24 47.41
C ASN A 27 13.85 -45.40 45.96
N THR A 28 13.17 -46.31 45.23
CA THR A 28 13.41 -46.51 43.79
C THR A 28 12.91 -45.31 43.00
N VAL A 29 13.68 -44.87 42.00
CA VAL A 29 13.28 -43.84 41.05
C VAL A 29 12.59 -44.52 39.87
N ASN A 30 11.29 -44.23 39.68
CA ASN A 30 10.52 -44.73 38.53
C ASN A 30 10.65 -43.79 37.33
N ASP A 31 10.36 -44.30 36.12
CA ASP A 31 10.39 -43.51 34.87
C ASP A 31 9.44 -42.30 34.90
N ASP A 32 8.32 -42.41 35.63
CA ASP A 32 7.32 -41.34 35.76
C ASP A 32 7.64 -40.36 36.91
N ALA A 33 8.67 -40.63 37.71
CA ALA A 33 9.04 -39.78 38.82
C ALA A 33 9.84 -38.56 38.33
N ASN A 34 9.55 -37.39 38.90
CA ASN A 34 10.37 -36.20 38.66
C ASN A 34 11.75 -36.40 39.30
N ALA A 35 12.74 -36.73 38.47
CA ALA A 35 14.09 -37.05 38.91
C ALA A 35 15.15 -36.49 37.96
N LEU A 36 16.32 -36.19 38.54
CA LEU A 36 17.49 -35.69 37.83
C LEU A 36 18.65 -36.68 37.99
N CYS A 37 19.39 -36.90 36.91
CA CYS A 37 20.62 -37.68 36.92
C CYS A 37 21.82 -36.73 37.13
N CYS A 38 22.68 -37.04 38.10
CA CYS A 38 23.90 -36.25 38.31
C CYS A 38 24.96 -36.62 37.26
N ASP A 39 25.45 -35.64 36.49
CA ASP A 39 26.45 -35.87 35.42
C ASP A 39 27.81 -36.35 35.92
N ARG A 40 28.11 -36.22 37.22
CA ARG A 40 29.39 -36.63 37.80
C ARG A 40 29.35 -38.06 38.36
N CYS A 41 28.36 -38.37 39.17
CA CYS A 41 28.26 -39.68 39.83
C CYS A 41 27.27 -40.65 39.16
N ASN A 42 26.55 -40.20 38.12
CA ASN A 42 25.54 -40.97 37.39
C ASN A 42 24.42 -41.58 38.26
N LYS A 43 24.20 -41.01 39.45
CA LYS A 43 23.09 -41.39 40.34
C LYS A 43 21.88 -40.52 40.07
N TRP A 44 20.69 -41.11 40.20
CA TRP A 44 19.42 -40.41 40.04
C TRP A 44 18.88 -39.95 41.38
N PHE A 45 18.27 -38.76 41.38
CA PHE A 45 17.72 -38.13 42.57
C PHE A 45 16.33 -37.60 42.29
N HIS A 46 15.36 -37.91 43.16
CA HIS A 46 14.07 -37.23 43.13
C HIS A 46 14.27 -35.74 43.39
N ILE A 47 13.55 -34.88 42.66
CA ILE A 47 13.69 -33.42 42.81
C ILE A 47 13.45 -32.94 44.25
N GLY A 48 12.52 -33.58 44.97
CA GLY A 48 12.24 -33.28 46.38
C GLY A 48 13.36 -33.70 47.34
N CYS A 49 14.14 -34.73 47.00
CA CYS A 49 15.27 -35.19 47.83
C CYS A 49 16.51 -34.30 47.71
N VAL A 50 16.58 -33.46 46.67
CA VAL A 50 17.67 -32.52 46.42
C VAL A 50 17.21 -31.06 46.45
N ASN A 51 16.03 -30.79 47.01
CA ASN A 51 15.44 -29.46 47.14
C ASN A 51 15.37 -28.67 45.81
N VAL A 52 15.18 -29.37 44.68
CA VAL A 52 14.97 -28.73 43.37
C VAL A 52 13.47 -28.45 43.22
N SER A 53 13.13 -27.17 43.02
CA SER A 53 11.75 -26.77 42.79
C SER A 53 11.23 -27.30 41.45
N ILE A 54 9.92 -27.55 41.35
CA ILE A 54 9.27 -28.00 40.11
C ILE A 54 9.56 -27.05 38.92
N PRO A 55 9.52 -25.69 39.08
CA PRO A 55 9.90 -24.78 38.00
C PRO A 55 11.36 -24.93 37.56
N ALA A 56 12.30 -25.11 38.49
CA ALA A 56 13.71 -25.31 38.16
C ALA A 56 13.93 -26.64 37.42
N TYR A 57 13.27 -27.71 37.86
CA TYR A 57 13.28 -29.00 37.17
C TYR A 57 12.80 -28.89 35.71
N LYS A 58 11.67 -28.20 35.48
CA LYS A 58 11.16 -27.96 34.12
C LYS A 58 12.15 -27.18 33.26
N ALA A 59 12.83 -26.18 33.84
CA ALA A 59 13.88 -25.45 33.12
C ALA A 59 15.04 -26.38 32.72
N TYR A 60 15.48 -27.30 33.60
CA TYR A 60 16.48 -28.31 33.25
C TYR A 60 16.01 -29.24 32.11
N GLN A 61 14.75 -29.66 32.12
CA GLN A 61 14.19 -30.47 31.03
C GLN A 61 14.20 -29.71 29.69
N THR A 62 13.72 -28.45 29.68
CA THR A 62 13.71 -27.63 28.46
C THR A 62 15.12 -27.41 27.91
N LEU A 63 16.10 -27.13 28.78
CA LEU A 63 17.48 -26.96 28.35
C LEU A 63 18.08 -28.25 27.77
N ALA A 64 17.80 -29.39 28.40
CA ALA A 64 18.22 -30.70 27.89
C ALA A 64 17.64 -31.00 26.50
N ASP A 65 16.35 -30.69 26.26
CA ASP A 65 15.67 -30.88 24.98
C ASP A 65 16.22 -29.96 23.87
N GLU A 66 16.52 -28.71 24.21
CA GLU A 66 17.12 -27.73 23.30
C GLU A 66 18.59 -28.02 22.94
N LYS A 67 19.15 -29.13 23.45
CA LYS A 67 20.58 -29.46 23.38
C LYS A 67 21.46 -28.36 23.97
N GLN A 68 20.90 -27.51 24.82
CA GLN A 68 21.67 -26.55 25.62
C GLN A 68 22.15 -27.31 26.85
N TYR A 69 23.45 -27.56 26.92
CA TYR A 69 24.07 -28.38 27.97
C TYR A 69 23.74 -27.87 29.37
N SER A 70 22.68 -28.39 30.00
CA SER A 70 22.42 -28.19 31.41
C SER A 70 23.00 -29.37 32.18
N ASN A 71 24.28 -29.28 32.51
CA ASN A 71 24.83 -30.25 33.45
C ASN A 71 24.20 -30.00 34.82
N TRP A 72 23.66 -31.04 35.46
CA TRP A 72 23.18 -30.97 36.83
C TRP A 72 24.05 -31.83 37.74
N PHE A 73 24.42 -31.26 38.89
CA PHE A 73 25.26 -31.94 39.87
C PHE A 73 24.50 -32.05 41.19
N CYS A 74 24.55 -33.24 41.82
CA CYS A 74 23.97 -33.41 43.14
C CYS A 74 24.77 -32.61 44.19
N PRO A 75 24.19 -32.32 45.38
CA PRO A 75 24.85 -31.50 46.40
C PRO A 75 26.24 -32.00 46.82
N SER A 76 26.48 -33.31 46.78
CA SER A 76 27.79 -33.89 47.09
C SER A 76 28.82 -33.70 45.96
N CYS A 77 28.37 -33.63 44.70
CA CYS A 77 29.23 -33.47 43.53
C CYS A 77 29.44 -32.01 43.13
N GLU A 78 28.54 -31.11 43.54
CA GLU A 78 28.54 -29.70 43.16
C GLU A 78 29.85 -28.96 43.53
N PRO A 79 30.42 -29.08 44.74
CA PRO A 79 31.64 -28.35 45.09
C PRO A 79 32.82 -28.72 44.19
N ALA A 80 32.97 -30.01 43.92
CA ALA A 80 34.03 -30.50 43.06
C ALA A 80 33.76 -30.15 41.58
N ALA A 81 32.50 -30.17 41.12
CA ALA A 81 32.16 -29.74 39.77
C ALA A 81 32.44 -28.24 39.56
N ARG A 82 32.23 -27.41 40.58
CA ARG A 82 32.61 -25.98 40.57
C ARG A 82 34.13 -25.78 40.53
N ALA A 83 34.90 -26.64 41.17
CA ALA A 83 36.36 -26.59 41.15
C ALA A 83 36.96 -27.07 39.80
N ASP A 84 36.36 -28.10 39.19
CA ASP A 84 36.81 -28.69 37.93
C ASP A 84 36.39 -27.88 36.70
N LEU A 85 35.42 -26.96 36.84
CA LEU A 85 35.08 -26.03 35.78
C LEU A 85 36.26 -25.07 35.60
N PRO A 86 36.94 -25.08 34.43
CA PRO A 86 38.00 -24.12 34.16
C PRO A 86 37.45 -22.70 34.31
N PRO A 87 38.32 -21.71 34.64
CA PRO A 87 37.91 -20.31 34.68
C PRO A 87 37.08 -19.98 33.43
N PRO A 88 35.96 -19.28 33.63
CA PRO A 88 34.66 -19.81 33.22
C PRO A 88 34.45 -19.65 31.72
N GLN A 89 34.46 -20.78 31.00
CA GLN A 89 33.86 -20.87 29.67
C GLN A 89 32.39 -20.41 29.69
N CYS A 90 31.73 -20.53 30.85
CA CYS A 90 30.41 -19.94 31.10
C CYS A 90 30.44 -18.40 31.01
N LEU A 91 31.44 -17.69 31.57
CA LEU A 91 31.54 -16.24 31.38
C LEU A 91 31.92 -15.88 29.95
N GLN A 92 32.71 -16.69 29.25
CA GLN A 92 32.99 -16.44 27.82
C GLN A 92 31.72 -16.59 26.98
N MET A 93 30.91 -17.61 27.25
CA MET A 93 29.63 -17.81 26.56
C MET A 93 28.60 -16.72 26.94
N LEU A 94 28.59 -16.29 28.19
CA LEU A 94 27.78 -15.14 28.63
C LEU A 94 28.26 -13.83 28.00
N ALA A 95 29.57 -13.60 27.93
CA ALA A 95 30.16 -12.43 27.26
C ALA A 95 29.77 -12.41 25.78
N ALA A 96 29.94 -13.52 25.06
CA ALA A 96 29.51 -13.62 23.66
C ALA A 96 27.99 -13.41 23.48
N ARG A 97 27.18 -13.83 24.46
CA ARG A 97 25.73 -13.54 24.46
C ARG A 97 25.45 -12.06 24.74
N ILE A 98 26.20 -11.42 25.63
CA ILE A 98 26.11 -9.99 25.90
C ILE A 98 26.47 -9.21 24.64
N ASP A 99 27.60 -9.52 23.99
CA ASP A 99 28.02 -8.88 22.74
C ASP A 99 26.95 -9.02 21.63
N LYS A 100 26.33 -10.21 21.54
CA LYS A 100 25.22 -10.44 20.59
C LYS A 100 24.01 -9.58 20.90
N ILE A 101 23.64 -9.44 22.18
CA ILE A 101 22.53 -8.59 22.62
C ILE A 101 22.85 -7.12 22.36
N GLU A 102 24.06 -6.67 22.65
CA GLU A 102 24.51 -5.30 22.38
C GLU A 102 24.43 -4.98 20.88
N HIS A 103 24.87 -5.90 20.02
CA HIS A 103 24.76 -5.73 18.58
C HIS A 103 23.29 -5.70 18.10
N GLN A 104 22.39 -6.45 18.74
CA GLN A 104 20.96 -6.38 18.44
C GLN A 104 20.37 -5.02 18.87
N LEU A 105 20.80 -4.47 20.01
CA LEU A 105 20.36 -3.16 20.50
C LEU A 105 20.81 -2.03 19.57
N ILE A 106 22.02 -2.09 18.99
CA ILE A 106 22.48 -1.14 17.98
C ILE A 106 21.52 -1.11 16.78
N GLY A 107 21.15 -2.27 16.24
CA GLY A 107 20.22 -2.36 15.10
C GLY A 107 18.82 -1.82 15.41
N ILE A 108 18.35 -1.95 16.65
CA ILE A 108 17.08 -1.35 17.09
C ILE A 108 17.19 0.19 17.15
N SER A 109 18.32 0.71 17.63
CA SER A 109 18.56 2.15 17.68
C SER A 109 18.57 2.78 16.28
N ASP A 110 19.22 2.13 15.31
CA ASP A 110 19.22 2.57 13.91
C ASP A 110 17.81 2.58 13.31
N LEU A 111 17.01 1.57 13.62
CA LEU A 111 15.61 1.51 13.18
C LEU A 111 14.78 2.64 13.80
N GLN A 112 14.99 2.96 15.08
CA GLN A 112 14.33 4.09 15.73
C GLN A 112 14.68 5.42 15.04
N GLN A 113 15.95 5.66 14.71
CA GLN A 113 16.37 6.86 14.00
C GLN A 113 15.71 6.97 12.61
N LEU A 114 15.61 5.84 11.88
CA LEU A 114 14.94 5.80 10.59
C LEU A 114 13.44 6.13 10.69
N ILE A 115 12.75 5.57 11.69
CA ILE A 115 11.33 5.85 11.94
C ILE A 115 11.14 7.33 12.27
N THR A 116 11.95 7.88 13.18
CA THR A 116 11.90 9.30 13.54
C THR A 116 12.13 10.20 12.33
N SER A 117 13.12 9.89 11.49
CA SER A 117 13.39 10.64 10.26
C SER A 117 12.19 10.65 9.30
N ARG A 118 11.54 9.48 9.08
CA ARG A 118 10.35 9.37 8.24
C ARG A 118 9.13 10.09 8.79
N LEU A 119 8.94 10.07 10.10
CA LEU A 119 7.85 10.81 10.74
C LEU A 119 8.04 12.33 10.56
N ASN A 120 9.27 12.83 10.71
CA ASN A 120 9.57 14.24 10.48
C ASN A 120 9.28 14.66 9.02
N GLU A 121 9.66 13.83 8.04
CA GLU A 121 9.35 14.07 6.62
C GLU A 121 7.83 14.14 6.36
N LEU A 122 7.05 13.24 6.96
CA LEU A 122 5.59 13.25 6.86
C LEU A 122 4.97 14.50 7.51
N VAL A 123 5.49 14.94 8.65
CA VAL A 123 5.05 16.17 9.30
C VAL A 123 5.32 17.37 8.39
N GLU A 124 6.52 17.47 7.81
CA GLU A 124 6.86 18.56 6.89
C GLU A 124 5.99 18.58 5.62
N THR A 125 5.69 17.42 5.03
CA THR A 125 4.78 17.35 3.88
C THR A 125 3.36 17.78 4.23
N THR A 126 2.87 17.38 5.41
CA THR A 126 1.53 17.76 5.89
C THR A 126 1.45 19.27 6.15
N GLU A 127 2.48 19.87 6.74
CA GLU A 127 2.55 21.32 6.95
C GLU A 127 2.64 22.09 5.63
N ARG A 128 3.38 21.58 4.64
CA ARG A 128 3.41 22.14 3.29
C ARG A 128 2.03 22.12 2.63
N ASP A 129 1.29 21.03 2.79
CA ASP A 129 -0.08 20.89 2.27
C ASP A 129 -1.06 21.84 2.96
N LYS A 130 -0.95 22.03 4.29
CA LYS A 130 -1.74 23.02 5.02
C LYS A 130 -1.50 24.44 4.49
N ARG A 131 -0.24 24.81 4.27
CA ARG A 131 0.11 26.12 3.68
C ARG A 131 -0.46 26.28 2.27
N ASN A 132 -0.39 25.24 1.44
CA ASN A 132 -0.92 25.26 0.08
C ASN A 132 -2.45 25.36 0.04
N LYS A 133 -3.17 24.71 0.96
CA LYS A 133 -4.65 24.80 1.04
C LYS A 133 -5.13 26.22 1.35
N ASN A 134 -4.40 26.99 2.16
CA ASN A 134 -4.72 28.39 2.45
C ASN A 134 -4.58 29.35 1.25
N ILE A 135 -3.87 28.95 0.19
CA ILE A 135 -3.67 29.78 -1.01
C ILE A 135 -4.85 29.65 -2.00
N VAL A 136 -5.60 28.54 -1.98
CA VAL A 136 -6.55 28.22 -3.06
C VAL A 136 -7.95 28.84 -2.85
N VAL A 137 -8.31 29.30 -1.65
CA VAL A 137 -9.72 29.71 -1.36
C VAL A 137 -9.96 31.23 -1.45
N LYS A 138 -8.94 32.07 -1.63
CA LYS A 138 -9.12 33.54 -1.53
C LYS A 138 -9.68 34.25 -2.77
N ASN A 139 -9.84 33.59 -3.92
CA ASN A 139 -10.30 34.24 -5.17
C ASN A 139 -11.54 33.57 -5.77
N ILE A 140 -12.59 33.35 -4.97
CA ILE A 140 -13.92 33.14 -5.53
C ILE A 140 -14.55 34.52 -5.69
N PHE A 141 -14.39 35.11 -6.88
CA PHE A 141 -15.10 36.34 -7.22
C PHE A 141 -16.61 36.03 -7.24
N PRO A 142 -17.45 36.74 -6.47
CA PRO A 142 -18.89 36.61 -6.59
C PRO A 142 -19.30 37.11 -7.97
N VAL A 143 -19.62 36.20 -8.88
CA VAL A 143 -20.20 36.53 -10.18
C VAL A 143 -21.67 36.86 -9.93
N ALA A 144 -22.07 38.09 -10.24
CA ALA A 144 -23.44 38.57 -10.07
C ALA A 144 -24.46 37.65 -10.76
N LEU A 145 -25.38 37.11 -9.96
CA LEU A 145 -26.42 36.14 -10.35
C LEU A 145 -27.58 36.84 -11.07
N ASN A 146 -27.40 37.27 -12.33
CA ASN A 146 -28.50 37.84 -13.14
C ASN A 146 -28.78 37.07 -14.44
N SER A 147 -28.53 35.76 -14.50
CA SER A 147 -28.96 34.97 -15.66
C SER A 147 -29.35 33.54 -15.27
N ASN A 148 -30.40 33.01 -15.90
CA ASN A 148 -30.88 31.62 -15.81
C ASN A 148 -29.87 30.58 -16.35
N ARG A 149 -28.58 30.76 -16.08
CA ARG A 149 -27.52 29.86 -16.48
C ARG A 149 -26.80 29.32 -15.26
N PRO A 150 -26.48 28.02 -15.26
CA PRO A 150 -25.68 27.45 -14.20
C PRO A 150 -24.32 28.18 -14.14
N PRO A 151 -23.84 28.54 -12.94
CA PRO A 151 -22.57 29.23 -12.77
C PRO A 151 -21.42 28.36 -13.29
N ILE A 152 -20.52 28.98 -14.06
CA ILE A 152 -19.32 28.32 -14.56
C ILE A 152 -18.22 28.51 -13.51
N ILE A 153 -17.80 27.41 -12.87
CA ILE A 153 -16.69 27.41 -11.92
C ILE A 153 -15.39 27.19 -12.70
N GLY A 154 -14.58 28.24 -12.82
CA GLY A 154 -13.21 28.13 -13.33
C GLY A 154 -12.27 27.64 -12.25
N VAL A 155 -11.75 26.42 -12.36
CA VAL A 155 -10.75 25.89 -11.42
C VAL A 155 -9.36 25.97 -12.05
N SER A 156 -8.45 26.73 -11.44
CA SER A 156 -7.03 26.78 -11.81
C SER A 156 -6.22 25.98 -10.82
N PHE A 157 -5.26 25.19 -11.30
CA PHE A 157 -4.36 24.39 -10.46
C PHE A 157 -2.94 24.91 -10.64
N ASN A 158 -2.29 25.26 -9.53
CA ASN A 158 -0.88 25.66 -9.54
C ASN A 158 0.07 24.45 -9.56
N ASP A 159 -0.42 23.27 -9.18
CA ASP A 159 0.35 22.03 -9.08
C ASP A 159 -0.08 21.01 -10.17
N LEU A 160 0.89 20.56 -10.96
CA LEU A 160 0.70 19.60 -12.05
C LEU A 160 0.29 18.20 -11.55
N CYS A 161 0.75 17.78 -10.37
CA CYS A 161 0.38 16.50 -9.76
C CYS A 161 -1.07 16.51 -9.30
N ILE A 162 -1.51 17.60 -8.65
CA ILE A 162 -2.90 17.80 -8.24
C ILE A 162 -3.81 17.82 -9.48
N ARG A 163 -3.40 18.53 -10.55
CA ARG A 163 -4.12 18.54 -11.83
C ARG A 163 -4.30 17.13 -12.39
N SER A 164 -3.27 16.30 -12.39
CA SER A 164 -3.34 14.93 -12.92
C SER A 164 -4.32 14.06 -12.12
N SER A 165 -4.25 14.13 -10.78
CA SER A 165 -5.16 13.38 -9.88
C SER A 165 -6.62 13.81 -10.06
N ILE A 166 -6.88 15.12 -10.11
CA ILE A 166 -8.24 15.66 -10.29
C ILE A 166 -8.78 15.32 -11.68
N LEU A 167 -7.98 15.42 -12.74
CA LEU A 167 -8.40 15.03 -14.09
C LEU A 167 -8.68 13.53 -14.17
N SER A 168 -7.94 12.70 -13.45
CA SER A 168 -8.20 11.26 -13.35
C SER A 168 -9.55 10.99 -12.68
N LYS A 169 -9.81 11.60 -11.51
CA LYS A 169 -11.11 11.49 -10.81
C LYS A 169 -12.27 12.04 -11.66
N ALA A 170 -12.08 13.19 -12.29
CA ALA A 170 -13.08 13.78 -13.19
C ALA A 170 -13.37 12.90 -14.41
N SER A 171 -12.37 12.17 -14.93
CA SER A 171 -12.57 11.21 -16.02
C SER A 171 -13.38 9.98 -15.58
N ALA A 172 -13.25 9.56 -14.33
CA ALA A 172 -14.09 8.51 -13.75
C ALA A 172 -15.54 8.97 -13.59
N LEU A 173 -15.75 10.23 -13.16
CA LEU A 173 -17.08 10.82 -13.04
C LEU A 173 -17.81 10.93 -14.39
N LYS A 174 -17.09 11.16 -15.50
CA LYS A 174 -17.68 11.11 -16.86
C LYS A 174 -18.27 9.74 -17.21
N LYS A 175 -17.79 8.67 -16.59
CA LYS A 175 -18.29 7.30 -16.78
C LYS A 175 -19.39 6.92 -15.78
N SER A 176 -19.78 7.83 -14.88
CA SER A 176 -20.85 7.60 -13.90
C SER A 176 -22.18 7.31 -14.61
N SER A 177 -23.02 6.46 -14.02
CA SER A 177 -24.40 6.25 -14.46
C SER A 177 -25.31 7.45 -14.17
N ASP A 178 -24.92 8.32 -13.23
CA ASP A 178 -25.66 9.51 -12.83
C ASP A 178 -25.53 10.65 -13.86
N VAL A 179 -26.66 11.07 -14.44
CA VAL A 179 -26.76 12.13 -15.46
C VAL A 179 -26.30 13.49 -14.92
N SER A 180 -26.55 13.77 -13.63
CA SER A 180 -26.17 15.03 -12.99
C SER A 180 -24.65 15.18 -12.94
N VAL A 181 -23.95 14.08 -12.72
CA VAL A 181 -22.48 14.00 -12.61
C VAL A 181 -21.80 14.14 -13.98
N ARG A 182 -22.42 13.65 -15.06
CA ARG A 182 -21.87 13.76 -16.43
C ARG A 182 -21.82 15.19 -16.97
N SER A 183 -22.64 16.08 -16.43
CA SER A 183 -22.75 17.47 -16.89
C SER A 183 -21.52 18.34 -16.57
N VAL A 184 -20.64 17.89 -15.66
CA VAL A 184 -19.42 18.63 -15.27
C VAL A 184 -18.27 18.32 -16.23
N PHE A 185 -17.99 19.24 -17.17
CA PHE A 185 -16.99 19.04 -18.22
C PHE A 185 -15.66 19.74 -17.91
N ILE A 186 -14.61 18.96 -17.58
CA ILE A 186 -13.23 19.47 -17.49
C ILE A 186 -12.48 19.08 -18.77
N GLY A 187 -12.10 20.07 -19.58
CA GLY A 187 -11.29 19.86 -20.79
C GLY A 187 -9.83 19.59 -20.43
N LYS A 188 -9.34 18.38 -20.70
CA LYS A 188 -7.99 17.92 -20.29
C LYS A 188 -6.84 18.73 -20.94
N HIS A 189 -7.07 19.25 -22.15
CA HIS A 189 -6.05 19.83 -23.03
C HIS A 189 -6.23 21.31 -23.33
N LEU A 190 -7.31 21.93 -22.87
CA LEU A 190 -7.58 23.32 -23.19
C LEU A 190 -6.83 24.20 -22.18
N THR A 191 -6.02 25.14 -22.69
CA THR A 191 -5.55 26.25 -21.87
C THR A 191 -6.74 27.09 -21.41
N LYS A 192 -6.54 27.95 -20.41
CA LYS A 192 -7.59 28.89 -19.97
C LYS A 192 -8.14 29.70 -21.15
N LEU A 193 -7.25 30.19 -22.02
CA LEU A 193 -7.59 30.96 -23.21
C LEU A 193 -8.41 30.13 -24.22
N GLN A 194 -8.01 28.88 -24.48
CA GLN A 194 -8.75 28.01 -25.39
C GLN A 194 -10.12 27.61 -24.84
N SER A 195 -10.23 27.42 -23.51
CA SER A 195 -11.51 27.15 -22.85
C SER A 195 -12.46 28.33 -22.96
N GLN A 196 -11.93 29.55 -22.81
CA GLN A 196 -12.68 30.80 -22.98
C GLN A 196 -13.12 30.99 -24.44
N SER A 197 -12.22 30.83 -25.41
CA SER A 197 -12.56 30.93 -26.84
C SER A 197 -13.63 29.89 -27.24
N ALA A 198 -13.50 28.64 -26.80
CA ALA A 198 -14.51 27.61 -27.05
C ALA A 198 -15.86 27.92 -26.39
N TYR A 199 -15.86 28.62 -25.25
CA TYR A 199 -17.08 29.13 -24.64
C TYR A 199 -17.72 30.24 -25.49
N GLU A 200 -16.94 31.24 -25.90
CA GLU A 200 -17.40 32.34 -26.75
C GLU A 200 -17.97 31.84 -28.08
N THR A 201 -17.32 30.88 -28.74
CA THR A 201 -17.85 30.25 -29.97
C THR A 201 -19.19 29.56 -29.73
N ARG A 202 -19.37 28.87 -28.58
CA ARG A 202 -20.66 28.25 -28.23
C ARG A 202 -21.74 29.30 -27.98
N GLN A 203 -21.38 30.45 -27.41
CA GLN A 203 -22.31 31.57 -27.24
C GLN A 203 -22.77 32.12 -28.58
N GLN A 204 -21.83 32.36 -29.50
CA GLN A 204 -22.14 32.86 -30.83
C GLN A 204 -23.05 31.91 -31.61
N ARG A 205 -22.78 30.60 -31.58
CA ARG A 205 -23.65 29.59 -32.21
C ARG A 205 -25.06 29.62 -31.65
N LYS A 206 -25.22 29.80 -30.34
CA LYS A 206 -26.54 29.88 -29.69
C LYS A 206 -27.30 31.13 -30.12
N ILE A 207 -26.63 32.28 -30.24
CA ILE A 207 -27.22 33.52 -30.76
C ILE A 207 -27.66 33.33 -32.21
N GLN A 208 -26.81 32.72 -33.05
CA GLN A 208 -27.14 32.43 -34.45
C GLN A 208 -28.34 31.50 -34.58
N GLN A 209 -28.42 30.44 -33.75
CA GLN A 209 -29.58 29.54 -33.72
C GLN A 209 -30.87 30.26 -33.32
N ASN A 210 -30.83 31.11 -32.30
CA ASN A 210 -31.98 31.90 -31.88
C ASN A 210 -32.44 32.86 -32.99
N ASN A 211 -31.50 33.56 -33.65
CA ASN A 211 -31.82 34.45 -34.77
C ASN A 211 -32.44 33.69 -35.94
N HIS A 212 -31.94 32.49 -36.24
CA HIS A 212 -32.49 31.65 -37.31
C HIS A 212 -33.91 31.16 -36.98
N GLN A 213 -34.17 30.79 -35.72
CA GLN A 213 -35.53 30.45 -35.26
C GLN A 213 -36.47 31.65 -35.36
N GLN A 214 -36.02 32.84 -34.98
CA GLN A 214 -36.81 34.06 -35.07
C GLN A 214 -37.11 34.46 -36.52
N GLN A 215 -36.13 34.36 -37.42
CA GLN A 215 -36.34 34.57 -38.86
C GLN A 215 -37.32 33.57 -39.45
N SER A 216 -37.22 32.30 -39.06
CA SER A 216 -38.15 31.26 -39.51
C SER A 216 -39.58 31.53 -39.04
N ALA A 217 -39.76 31.99 -37.80
CA ALA A 217 -41.06 32.38 -37.26
C ALA A 217 -41.65 33.60 -38.01
N ASN A 218 -40.83 34.63 -38.28
CA ASN A 218 -41.27 35.81 -39.04
C ASN A 218 -41.68 35.45 -40.48
N ASN A 219 -40.92 34.57 -41.14
CA ASN A 219 -41.26 34.11 -42.49
C ASN A 219 -42.58 33.34 -42.51
N GLN A 220 -42.84 32.48 -41.52
CA GLN A 220 -44.13 31.78 -41.40
C GLN A 220 -45.29 32.76 -41.22
N GLN A 221 -45.15 33.78 -40.38
CA GLN A 221 -46.16 34.82 -40.21
C GLN A 221 -46.42 35.59 -41.52
N HIS A 222 -45.37 35.88 -42.29
CA HIS A 222 -45.51 36.57 -43.57
C HIS A 222 -46.26 35.72 -44.61
N LEU A 223 -45.94 34.42 -44.71
CA LEU A 223 -46.68 33.51 -45.60
C LEU A 223 -48.15 33.40 -45.20
N GLN A 224 -48.45 33.40 -43.90
CA GLN A 224 -49.83 33.34 -43.40
C GLN A 224 -50.62 34.60 -43.79
N GLN A 225 -50.04 35.80 -43.64
CA GLN A 225 -50.65 37.06 -44.09
C GLN A 225 -50.86 37.12 -45.62
N GLN A 226 -49.93 36.57 -46.41
CA GLN A 226 -50.11 36.48 -47.87
C GLN A 226 -51.27 35.54 -48.25
N SER A 227 -51.45 34.44 -47.51
CA SER A 227 -52.57 33.52 -47.76
C SER A 227 -53.93 34.13 -47.41
N GLU A 228 -54.01 34.94 -46.36
CA GLU A 228 -55.23 35.67 -45.98
C GLU A 228 -55.60 36.73 -47.01
N ASN A 229 -54.62 37.51 -47.51
CA ASN A 229 -54.88 38.53 -48.54
C ASN A 229 -55.35 37.94 -49.88
N ASN A 230 -54.88 36.74 -50.26
CA ASN A 230 -55.34 36.08 -51.48
C ASN A 230 -56.77 35.51 -51.38
N HIS A 231 -57.28 35.26 -50.17
CA HIS A 231 -58.64 34.73 -49.99
C HIS A 231 -59.74 35.80 -50.08
N GLN A 232 -59.37 37.09 -50.07
CA GLN A 232 -60.33 38.20 -50.16
C GLN A 232 -60.65 38.64 -51.61
N GLN A 233 -60.06 37.99 -52.63
CA GLN A 233 -60.22 38.37 -54.05
C GLN A 233 -60.81 37.28 -54.94
N GLN A 234 -61.57 36.32 -54.40
CA GLN A 234 -62.39 35.45 -55.26
C GLN A 234 -63.85 35.93 -55.27
N PRO A 235 -64.36 36.46 -56.38
CA PRO A 235 -65.79 36.66 -56.55
C PRO A 235 -66.49 35.30 -56.70
N ASP A 236 -67.62 35.16 -56.02
CA ASP A 236 -68.57 34.06 -56.18
C ASP A 236 -68.89 33.86 -57.67
N ASN A 237 -68.35 32.81 -58.27
CA ASN A 237 -68.83 32.33 -59.55
C ASN A 237 -69.06 30.82 -59.47
N ASN A 238 -70.34 30.52 -59.29
CA ASN A 238 -70.93 29.20 -59.20
C ASN A 238 -71.18 28.68 -60.62
N GLN A 239 -70.50 27.62 -61.07
CA GLN A 239 -71.13 26.73 -62.06
C GLN A 239 -70.54 25.32 -62.09
N GLN A 240 -71.48 24.38 -61.96
CA GLN A 240 -71.44 22.95 -62.23
C GLN A 240 -70.43 22.49 -63.28
N GLN A 241 -69.67 21.44 -62.97
CA GLN A 241 -69.45 20.33 -63.89
C GLN A 241 -69.01 19.06 -63.14
N SER A 242 -69.87 18.05 -63.25
CA SER A 242 -69.67 16.66 -62.86
C SER A 242 -68.80 15.93 -63.88
N GLY A 243 -67.88 15.09 -63.42
CA GLY A 243 -67.38 13.95 -64.21
C GLY A 243 -65.91 13.55 -64.02
N ASN A 244 -65.75 12.29 -63.62
CA ASN A 244 -64.74 11.32 -64.10
C ASN A 244 -63.34 11.20 -63.44
N ILE A 245 -63.28 10.26 -62.49
CA ILE A 245 -62.33 9.14 -62.29
C ILE A 245 -61.02 9.17 -63.11
N GLN A 246 -59.85 9.13 -62.43
CA GLN A 246 -58.87 8.04 -62.60
C GLN A 246 -57.77 8.00 -61.52
N HIS A 247 -57.69 6.84 -60.86
CA HIS A 247 -56.61 6.37 -60.00
C HIS A 247 -55.30 6.18 -60.79
N HIS A 248 -54.16 6.69 -60.30
CA HIS A 248 -52.87 5.99 -60.46
C HIS A 248 -51.81 6.41 -59.42
N PRO A 249 -50.83 5.52 -59.10
CA PRO A 249 -50.34 5.37 -57.74
C PRO A 249 -48.94 5.95 -57.48
N GLN A 250 -48.71 6.03 -56.17
CA GLN A 250 -47.48 6.19 -55.41
C GLN A 250 -46.29 5.38 -55.96
N GLN A 251 -45.31 6.07 -56.54
CA GLN A 251 -43.97 5.52 -56.79
C GLN A 251 -43.09 5.76 -55.56
N GLN A 252 -42.81 4.69 -54.83
CA GLN A 252 -41.76 4.61 -53.81
C GLN A 252 -40.43 4.34 -54.53
N SER A 253 -39.49 5.29 -54.47
CA SER A 253 -38.11 5.08 -54.88
C SER A 253 -37.31 4.50 -53.71
N ALA A 254 -37.13 3.18 -53.75
CA ALA A 254 -36.17 2.46 -52.93
C ALA A 254 -34.75 2.83 -53.36
N GLN A 255 -33.97 3.45 -52.46
CA GLN A 255 -32.52 3.54 -52.58
C GLN A 255 -31.91 2.27 -52.01
N SER A 256 -31.36 1.48 -52.92
CA SER A 256 -30.51 0.30 -52.69
C SER A 256 -29.19 0.70 -52.04
N TYR A 257 -28.89 0.08 -50.90
CA TYR A 257 -27.55 0.03 -50.33
C TYR A 257 -26.75 -1.05 -51.08
N PRO A 258 -25.50 -0.79 -51.50
CA PRO A 258 -24.62 -1.87 -51.95
C PRO A 258 -24.07 -2.63 -50.74
N ASP A 259 -24.18 -3.94 -50.82
CA ASP A 259 -23.46 -4.91 -50.01
C ASP A 259 -21.96 -4.60 -49.99
N SER A 260 -21.37 -4.63 -48.79
CA SER A 260 -19.92 -4.71 -48.62
C SER A 260 -19.57 -5.98 -47.84
N PRO A 261 -18.55 -6.72 -48.30
CA PRO A 261 -18.32 -8.08 -47.89
C PRO A 261 -17.65 -8.18 -46.52
N ALA A 262 -18.02 -9.24 -45.80
CA ALA A 262 -17.23 -9.79 -44.71
C ALA A 262 -15.81 -10.13 -45.19
N SER A 263 -14.80 -9.71 -44.44
CA SER A 263 -13.54 -10.47 -44.33
C SER A 263 -12.64 -9.97 -43.20
N PHE A 264 -12.01 -10.96 -42.57
CA PHE A 264 -10.74 -10.93 -41.84
C PHE A 264 -10.70 -10.39 -40.41
N VAL A 265 -11.05 -11.31 -39.50
CA VAL A 265 -10.46 -11.39 -38.15
C VAL A 265 -9.00 -11.83 -38.30
N GLN A 266 -8.05 -10.93 -38.02
CA GLN A 266 -6.65 -11.27 -37.80
C GLN A 266 -6.30 -10.93 -36.35
N GLN A 267 -6.21 -11.97 -35.52
CA GLN A 267 -5.67 -11.88 -34.16
C GLN A 267 -4.19 -11.46 -34.25
N LYS A 268 -3.88 -10.23 -33.80
CA LYS A 268 -2.52 -9.85 -33.41
C LYS A 268 -2.43 -9.92 -31.91
N SER A 269 -1.73 -10.94 -31.44
CA SER A 269 -1.23 -11.10 -30.08
C SER A 269 -0.40 -9.88 -29.68
N VAL A 270 -0.80 -9.25 -28.58
CA VAL A 270 -0.05 -8.18 -27.92
C VAL A 270 1.06 -8.83 -27.08
N PRO A 271 2.33 -8.41 -27.19
CA PRO A 271 3.38 -8.94 -26.32
C PRO A 271 3.21 -8.36 -24.90
N ASP A 272 3.16 -9.28 -23.95
CA ASP A 272 3.19 -9.03 -22.51
C ASP A 272 4.42 -8.19 -22.14
N ARG A 273 4.17 -6.97 -21.64
CA ARG A 273 5.20 -6.00 -21.25
C ARG A 273 5.32 -5.87 -19.73
N SER A 274 5.04 -6.96 -19.01
CA SER A 274 5.04 -7.05 -17.55
C SER A 274 6.30 -7.70 -16.99
N SER A 275 7.50 -7.42 -17.52
CA SER A 275 8.75 -7.94 -16.96
C SER A 275 9.96 -7.12 -17.39
N ARG A 276 10.11 -5.90 -16.86
CA ARG A 276 11.39 -5.15 -16.87
C ARG A 276 11.29 -3.88 -16.02
N ARG A 277 11.26 -4.02 -14.68
CA ARG A 277 11.59 -2.91 -13.75
C ARG A 277 11.82 -3.35 -12.30
N LEU A 278 12.74 -4.31 -12.10
CA LEU A 278 13.31 -4.59 -10.78
C LEU A 278 14.81 -4.90 -10.94
N SER A 279 15.65 -3.88 -11.18
CA SER A 279 17.13 -4.04 -11.13
C SER A 279 17.90 -2.71 -11.00
N ARG A 280 17.31 -1.62 -10.50
CA ARG A 280 18.02 -0.34 -10.36
C ARG A 280 18.21 0.21 -8.94
N ASN A 281 17.78 -0.50 -7.90
CA ASN A 281 17.87 0.02 -6.52
C ASN A 281 19.02 -0.51 -5.65
N ASN A 282 19.95 -1.33 -6.18
CA ASN A 282 21.02 -1.91 -5.35
C ASN A 282 22.38 -1.17 -5.39
N ASN A 283 22.52 -0.05 -6.10
CA ASN A 283 23.81 0.66 -6.22
C ASN A 283 23.99 1.88 -5.32
N ILE A 284 22.98 2.30 -4.55
CA ILE A 284 23.08 3.52 -3.72
C ILE A 284 23.56 3.22 -2.29
N ILE A 285 23.51 1.97 -1.84
CA ILE A 285 23.87 1.60 -0.45
C ILE A 285 25.39 1.41 -0.26
N LYS A 286 26.16 1.17 -1.33
CA LYS A 286 27.61 0.91 -1.22
C LYS A 286 28.49 2.16 -1.08
N GLN A 287 28.01 3.37 -1.37
CA GLN A 287 28.85 4.58 -1.30
C GLN A 287 28.89 5.28 0.07
N ASN A 288 28.04 4.88 1.02
CA ASN A 288 28.00 5.52 2.36
C ASN A 288 28.82 4.79 3.43
N GLN A 289 29.46 3.66 3.13
CA GLN A 289 30.31 2.95 4.10
C GLN A 289 31.75 3.49 4.18
N ASP A 290 32.26 4.12 3.12
CA ASP A 290 33.67 4.55 3.07
C ASP A 290 33.93 5.91 3.75
N GLN A 291 32.90 6.67 4.16
CA GLN A 291 33.10 7.98 4.80
C GLN A 291 33.04 7.96 6.34
N ASN A 292 32.70 6.83 6.97
CA ASN A 292 32.54 6.77 8.43
C ASN A 292 33.77 6.21 9.18
N SER A 293 34.83 5.81 8.47
CA SER A 293 36.04 5.20 9.06
C SER A 293 37.10 6.22 9.53
N SER A 294 36.92 7.51 9.30
CA SER A 294 37.94 8.54 9.56
C SER A 294 37.79 9.30 10.89
N SER A 295 36.71 9.12 11.65
CA SER A 295 36.39 9.97 12.81
C SER A 295 36.67 9.38 14.21
N GLN A 296 37.33 8.23 14.34
CA GLN A 296 37.58 7.57 15.65
C GLN A 296 39.03 7.55 16.14
N ARG A 297 39.89 8.49 15.71
CA ARG A 297 41.23 8.68 16.32
C ARG A 297 41.31 10.05 16.98
N ASN A 298 40.87 10.20 18.24
CA ASN A 298 41.35 11.21 19.20
C ASN A 298 40.45 11.31 20.43
N ARG A 299 40.42 10.30 21.33
CA ARG A 299 40.05 10.50 22.73
C ARG A 299 40.75 9.47 23.61
N GLY A 300 41.97 9.78 24.02
CA GLY A 300 42.72 9.00 24.99
C GLY A 300 43.78 9.86 25.64
N ALA A 301 43.42 10.57 26.70
CA ALA A 301 44.38 11.05 27.69
C ALA A 301 43.68 11.49 28.97
N SER A 302 44.31 11.10 30.08
CA SER A 302 44.20 11.65 31.43
C SER A 302 43.09 11.08 32.30
N LEU A 303 43.48 10.23 33.25
CA LEU A 303 43.19 10.38 34.69
C LEU A 303 44.10 9.40 35.45
N SER A 304 45.13 9.95 36.07
CA SER A 304 45.97 9.22 37.02
C SER A 304 46.24 10.08 38.25
N ALA A 305 46.08 9.43 39.41
CA ALA A 305 46.68 9.68 40.71
C ALA A 305 46.09 10.75 41.63
N GLY A 306 45.75 10.28 42.84
CA GLY A 306 45.49 11.02 44.07
C GLY A 306 44.62 10.11 44.95
N GLY A 307 45.07 9.47 46.02
CA GLY A 307 46.15 9.81 46.96
C GLY A 307 45.50 9.74 48.34
N TYR A 308 45.68 8.62 49.05
CA TYR A 308 45.18 8.43 50.41
C TYR A 308 46.22 8.95 51.41
N HIS A 309 45.78 9.81 52.31
CA HIS A 309 46.40 10.10 53.60
C HIS A 309 45.34 9.95 54.68
#